data_AF-A0A7W6RRL6-F1
#
_entry.id   AF-A0A7W6RRL6-F1
#
_cell.length_a   1.000
_cell.length_b   1.000
_cell.length_c   1.000
_cell.angle_alpha   90.00
_cell.angle_beta   90.00
_cell.angle_gamma   90.00
#
_symmetry.space_group_name_H-M   'P 1'
#
loop_
_entity.id
_entity.type
_entity.pdbx_description
1 polymer ?
#
loop_
_entity_poly.entity_id
_entity_poly.type
_entity_poly.pdbx_seq_one_letter_code
_entity_poly.pdbx_strand_id
1 'polypeptide(L)'
;MLFTDEGTNGLDVHVINESNVTLDLDLEVRCLRDGWQKVVSGKLGLPIEARAKRKIACTDLFGAFFDTTYAFRFGPPSHDVTVPRLIASETEALIAEAFDFPLGRTKDFHEAEITASVAQQDDHWYLDLRSDRLNNRYRSILKPIGRRMIGSTCRRVRCGG
;
A
#
# COMPACT_ATOMS: atom_id res chain seq x y z
N MET A 1 -0.04 8.46 5.83
CA MET A 1 -0.25 7.14 6.47
C MET A 1 1.10 6.46 6.60
N LEU A 2 1.35 5.77 7.71
CA LEU A 2 2.58 5.03 7.96
C LEU A 2 2.30 3.77 8.79
N PHE A 3 3.27 2.87 8.82
CA PHE A 3 3.27 1.70 9.68
C PHE A 3 4.21 1.88 10.87
N THR A 4 3.88 1.18 11.95
CA THR A 4 4.78 0.94 13.07
C THR A 4 4.80 -0.56 13.37
N ASP A 5 5.98 -1.16 13.35
CA ASP A 5 6.21 -2.53 13.81
C ASP A 5 6.30 -2.53 15.33
N GLU A 6 5.30 -3.13 15.98
CA GLU A 6 5.19 -3.24 17.44
C GLU A 6 5.69 -4.61 17.94
N GLY A 7 6.45 -5.34 17.11
CA GLY A 7 7.02 -6.64 17.40
C GLY A 7 5.94 -7.70 17.59
N THR A 8 5.89 -8.29 18.79
CA THR A 8 4.91 -9.33 19.13
C THR A 8 3.46 -8.83 19.19
N ASN A 9 3.25 -7.50 19.25
CA ASN A 9 1.92 -6.91 19.16
C ASN A 9 1.46 -6.75 17.70
N GLY A 10 2.31 -7.10 16.72
CA GLY A 10 2.01 -7.05 15.31
C GLY A 10 2.34 -5.69 14.68
N LEU A 11 1.55 -5.32 13.68
CA LEU A 11 1.75 -4.12 12.86
C LEU A 11 0.60 -3.14 13.09
N ASP A 12 0.92 -1.87 13.33
CA ASP A 12 -0.05 -0.79 13.51
C ASP A 12 -0.06 0.14 12.29
N VAL A 13 -1.25 0.50 11.80
CA VAL A 13 -1.45 1.55 10.79
C VAL A 13 -1.77 2.87 11.47
N HIS A 14 -0.99 3.89 11.15
CA HIS A 14 -1.26 5.27 11.55
C HIS A 14 -1.80 6.08 10.37
N VAL A 15 -3.04 6.56 10.52
CA VAL A 15 -3.71 7.45 9.57
C VAL A 15 -3.73 8.85 10.16
N ILE A 16 -3.32 9.84 9.37
CA ILE A 16 -3.22 11.24 9.78
C ILE A 16 -3.97 12.07 8.76
N ASN A 17 -4.94 12.85 9.22
CA ASN A 17 -5.65 13.85 8.43
C ASN A 17 -5.13 15.23 8.79
N GLU A 18 -4.28 15.79 7.94
CA GLU A 18 -3.77 17.15 8.11
C GLU A 18 -4.68 18.21 7.47
N SER A 19 -5.80 17.83 6.85
CA SER A 19 -6.72 18.79 6.26
C SER A 19 -7.61 19.47 7.31
N ASN A 20 -8.31 20.53 6.90
CA ASN A 20 -9.31 21.21 7.72
C ASN A 20 -10.72 20.64 7.59
N VAL A 21 -10.89 19.50 6.91
CA VAL A 21 -12.18 18.83 6.73
C VAL A 21 -12.13 17.41 7.29
N THR A 22 -13.28 16.91 7.74
CA THR A 22 -13.44 15.49 8.06
C THR A 22 -13.38 14.69 6.77
N LEU A 23 -12.67 13.56 6.81
CA LEU A 23 -12.57 12.63 5.68
C LEU A 23 -13.31 11.35 6.03
N ASP A 24 -14.20 10.92 5.14
CA ASP A 24 -14.78 9.58 5.20
C ASP A 24 -13.96 8.64 4.31
N LEU A 25 -13.32 7.66 4.95
CA LEU A 25 -12.31 6.81 4.33
C LEU A 25 -12.57 5.36 4.69
N ASP A 26 -12.14 4.47 3.83
CA ASP A 26 -12.01 3.05 4.09
C ASP A 26 -10.52 2.70 4.22
N LEU A 27 -10.16 2.04 5.32
CA LEU A 27 -8.84 1.42 5.48
C LEU A 27 -8.94 -0.06 5.12
N GLU A 28 -8.18 -0.48 4.11
CA GLU A 28 -8.00 -1.89 3.75
C GLU A 28 -6.54 -2.29 3.96
N VAL A 29 -6.28 -3.40 4.64
CA VAL A 29 -4.93 -3.96 4.79
C VAL A 29 -4.88 -5.34 4.15
N ARG A 30 -3.85 -5.61 3.36
CA ARG A 30 -3.63 -6.89 2.68
C ARG A 30 -2.21 -7.39 2.92
N CYS A 31 -2.07 -8.66 3.28
CA CYS A 31 -0.79 -9.36 3.27
C CYS A 31 -0.70 -10.19 1.98
N LEU A 32 0.34 -9.97 1.17
CA LEU A 32 0.55 -10.62 -0.11
C LEU A 32 1.75 -11.55 -0.08
N ARG A 33 1.57 -12.76 -0.60
CA ARG A 33 2.63 -13.72 -0.93
C ARG A 33 2.88 -13.67 -2.44
N ASP A 34 4.13 -13.90 -2.82
CA ASP A 34 4.63 -13.78 -4.19
C ASP A 34 4.36 -12.41 -4.82
N GLY A 35 4.15 -11.38 -3.99
CA GLY A 35 3.79 -10.03 -4.41
C GLY A 35 2.38 -9.88 -5.03
N TRP A 36 1.54 -10.93 -5.04
CA TRP A 36 0.19 -10.86 -5.63
C TRP A 36 -0.87 -11.68 -4.89
N GLN A 37 -0.51 -12.86 -4.36
CA GLN A 37 -1.47 -13.78 -3.73
C GLN A 37 -1.87 -13.24 -2.36
N LYS A 38 -3.16 -12.91 -2.19
CA LYS A 38 -3.68 -12.41 -0.91
C LYS A 38 -3.80 -13.55 0.11
N VAL A 39 -3.02 -13.47 1.18
CA VAL A 39 -2.99 -14.48 2.26
C VAL A 39 -3.98 -14.12 3.37
N VAL A 40 -4.02 -12.85 3.76
CA VAL A 40 -5.02 -12.31 4.70
C VAL A 40 -5.35 -10.87 4.31
N SER A 41 -6.56 -10.45 4.61
CA SER A 41 -6.98 -9.06 4.44
C SER A 41 -8.07 -8.67 5.41
N GLY A 42 -8.12 -7.38 5.75
CA GLY A 42 -9.17 -6.78 6.57
C GLY A 42 -9.53 -5.39 6.05
N LYS A 43 -10.77 -4.95 6.30
CA LYS A 43 -11.27 -3.64 5.91
C LYS A 43 -12.09 -3.02 7.04
N LEU A 44 -11.94 -1.71 7.24
CA LEU A 44 -12.68 -0.94 8.24
C LEU A 44 -13.05 0.45 7.68
N GLY A 45 -14.31 0.84 7.86
CA GLY A 45 -14.75 2.21 7.66
C GLY A 45 -14.14 3.12 8.73
N LEU A 46 -13.47 4.18 8.29
CA LEU A 46 -12.62 5.04 9.10
C LEU A 46 -12.92 6.52 8.82
N PRO A 47 -14.01 7.06 9.39
CA PRO A 47 -14.17 8.51 9.46
C PRO A 47 -13.06 9.10 10.34
N ILE A 48 -12.36 10.10 9.81
CA ILE A 48 -11.29 10.82 10.52
C ILE A 48 -11.55 12.32 10.48
N GLU A 49 -11.68 12.91 11.66
CA GLU A 49 -11.94 14.34 11.82
C GLU A 49 -10.82 15.20 11.24
N ALA A 50 -11.14 16.47 10.99
CA ALA A 50 -10.15 17.47 10.61
C ALA A 50 -9.00 17.53 11.64
N ARG A 51 -7.76 17.61 11.17
CA ARG A 51 -6.55 17.70 12.02
C ARG A 51 -6.39 16.55 13.04
N ALA A 52 -6.93 15.37 12.76
CA ALA A 52 -6.87 14.22 13.66
C ALA A 52 -5.92 13.11 13.17
N LYS A 53 -5.57 12.21 14.10
CA LYS A 53 -4.84 10.97 13.82
C LYS A 53 -5.56 9.77 14.44
N ARG A 54 -5.48 8.62 13.78
CA ARG A 54 -6.01 7.34 14.25
C ARG A 54 -4.92 6.27 14.14
N LYS A 55 -4.86 5.41 15.14
CA LYS A 55 -4.01 4.22 15.16
C LYS A 55 -4.91 2.99 15.14
N ILE A 56 -4.64 2.07 14.23
CA ILE A 56 -5.43 0.85 14.03
C ILE A 56 -4.46 -0.33 14.02
N ALA A 57 -4.67 -1.30 14.91
CA ALA A 57 -3.90 -2.53 14.88
C ALA A 57 -4.36 -3.40 13.70
N CYS A 58 -3.42 -3.97 12.94
CA CYS A 58 -3.77 -4.85 11.82
C CYS A 58 -4.55 -6.09 12.28
N THR A 59 -4.31 -6.57 13.50
CA THR A 59 -5.05 -7.68 14.11
C THR A 59 -6.54 -7.39 14.24
N ASP A 60 -6.92 -6.15 14.54
CA ASP A 60 -8.32 -5.73 14.66
C ASP A 60 -9.03 -5.78 13.29
N LEU A 61 -8.27 -5.53 12.21
CA LEU A 61 -8.78 -5.61 10.84
C LEU A 61 -8.94 -7.06 10.36
N PHE A 62 -8.01 -7.93 10.73
CA PHE A 62 -8.03 -9.33 10.32
C PHE A 62 -9.04 -10.16 11.11
N GLY A 63 -9.43 -9.71 12.31
CA GLY A 63 -10.38 -10.41 13.18
C GLY A 63 -9.81 -11.68 13.83
N ALA A 64 -8.51 -11.94 13.64
CA ALA A 64 -7.79 -13.05 14.21
C ALA A 64 -6.29 -12.72 14.31
N PHE A 65 -5.57 -13.48 15.13
CA PHE A 65 -4.12 -13.38 15.19
C PHE A 65 -3.48 -13.79 13.86
N PHE A 66 -2.57 -12.95 13.36
CA PHE A 66 -1.73 -13.22 12.20
C PHE A 66 -0.36 -12.59 12.45
N ASP A 67 0.72 -13.39 12.36
CA ASP A 67 2.10 -12.94 12.58
C ASP A 67 2.57 -12.04 11.43
N THR A 68 2.06 -10.79 11.45
CA THR A 68 2.15 -9.83 10.34
C THR A 68 3.58 -9.35 10.16
N THR A 69 4.35 -9.21 11.24
CA THR A 69 5.75 -8.75 11.23
C THR A 69 6.74 -9.91 11.29
N TYR A 70 6.24 -11.16 11.28
CA TYR A 70 7.05 -12.37 11.43
C TYR A 70 7.91 -12.38 12.70
N ALA A 71 7.37 -11.82 13.79
CA ALA A 71 8.05 -11.70 15.08
C ALA A 71 8.11 -13.06 15.82
N PHE A 72 7.05 -13.89 15.69
CA PHE A 72 6.99 -15.19 16.37
C PHE A 72 7.69 -16.31 15.59
N ARG A 73 7.82 -16.16 14.27
CA ARG A 73 8.57 -17.08 13.40
C ARG A 73 8.03 -18.51 13.42
N PHE A 74 6.71 -18.66 13.56
CA PHE A 74 6.07 -19.96 13.46
C PHE A 74 6.09 -20.47 12.02
N GLY A 75 7.02 -21.41 11.76
CA GLY A 75 7.19 -21.98 10.43
C GLY A 75 7.72 -20.98 9.40
N PRO A 76 7.60 -21.29 8.11
CA PRO A 76 7.97 -20.36 7.03
C PRO A 76 7.15 -19.07 7.10
N PRO A 77 7.70 -17.92 6.65
CA PRO A 77 6.97 -16.67 6.53
C PRO A 77 5.67 -16.82 5.76
N SER A 78 4.58 -16.26 6.30
CA SER A 78 3.26 -16.41 5.69
C SER A 78 3.06 -15.54 4.44
N HIS A 79 3.80 -14.44 4.30
CA HIS A 79 3.67 -13.46 3.23
C HIS A 79 4.96 -12.63 3.11
N ASP A 80 5.03 -11.83 2.06
CA ASP A 80 6.22 -11.04 1.68
C ASP A 80 6.03 -9.56 2.00
N VAL A 81 4.81 -9.05 1.80
CA VAL A 81 4.51 -7.62 1.92
C VAL A 81 3.14 -7.38 2.52
N THR A 82 3.06 -6.42 3.42
CA THR A 82 1.80 -5.87 3.94
C THR A 82 1.53 -4.49 3.31
N VAL A 83 0.32 -4.34 2.76
CA VAL A 83 -0.11 -3.15 2.01
C VAL A 83 -1.40 -2.59 2.62
N PRO A 84 -1.34 -1.44 3.31
CA PRO A 84 -2.50 -0.67 3.71
C PRO A 84 -2.90 0.25 2.56
N ARG A 85 -4.19 0.35 2.31
CA ARG A 85 -4.78 1.20 1.29
C ARG A 85 -5.85 2.04 1.94
N LEU A 86 -5.72 3.35 1.82
CA LEU A 86 -6.69 4.32 2.27
C LEU A 86 -7.50 4.77 1.08
N ILE A 87 -8.79 4.51 1.09
CA ILE A 87 -9.70 4.71 -0.04
C ILE A 87 -10.76 5.72 0.40
N ALA A 88 -11.09 6.71 -0.43
CA ALA A 88 -12.22 7.60 -0.15
C ALA A 88 -13.54 6.84 -0.33
N SER A 89 -14.37 6.79 0.71
CA SER A 89 -15.59 5.97 0.74
C SER A 89 -16.55 6.32 -0.40
N GLU A 90 -16.75 7.61 -0.68
CA GLU A 90 -17.72 8.06 -1.70
C GLU A 90 -17.29 7.80 -3.15
N THR A 91 -15.99 7.91 -3.44
CA THR A 91 -15.48 7.94 -4.83
C THR A 91 -14.64 6.71 -5.20
N GLU A 92 -14.44 5.82 -4.22
CA GLU A 92 -13.53 4.68 -4.24
C GLU A 92 -12.10 5.05 -4.71
N ALA A 93 -11.72 6.33 -4.55
CA ALA A 93 -10.43 6.82 -4.94
C ALA A 93 -9.36 6.34 -3.94
N LEU A 94 -8.29 5.72 -4.42
CA LEU A 94 -7.11 5.48 -3.59
C LEU A 94 -6.48 6.83 -3.22
N ILE A 95 -6.46 7.14 -1.92
CA ILE A 95 -5.88 8.35 -1.35
C ILE A 95 -4.41 8.13 -0.99
N ALA A 96 -4.10 6.99 -0.37
CA ALA A 96 -2.74 6.65 0.04
C ALA A 96 -2.54 5.15 0.10
N GLU A 97 -1.30 4.72 -0.09
CA GLU A 97 -0.83 3.37 0.18
C GLU A 97 0.56 3.40 0.81
N ALA A 98 0.92 2.35 1.54
CA ALA A 98 2.25 2.15 2.09
C ALA A 98 2.66 0.67 1.94
N PHE A 99 3.87 0.32 2.37
CA PHE A 99 4.40 -1.03 2.23
C PHE A 99 5.27 -1.36 3.44
N ASP A 100 4.97 -2.48 4.09
CA ASP A 100 5.82 -3.10 5.11
C ASP A 100 6.29 -4.48 4.62
N PHE A 101 7.54 -4.81 4.91
CA PHE A 101 8.20 -6.03 4.43
C PHE A 101 8.80 -6.76 5.64
N PRO A 102 8.12 -7.80 6.17
CA PRO A 102 8.51 -8.45 7.43
C PRO A 102 9.92 -9.02 7.42
N LEU A 103 10.40 -9.42 6.25
CA LEU A 103 11.74 -9.98 6.05
C LEU A 103 12.75 -8.98 5.48
N GLY A 104 12.33 -7.72 5.34
CA GLY A 104 13.07 -6.66 4.68
C GLY A 104 12.97 -6.70 3.16
N ARG A 105 13.06 -5.50 2.56
CA ARG A 105 12.87 -5.24 1.12
C ARG A 105 13.69 -6.09 0.15
N THR A 106 14.84 -6.61 0.60
CA THR A 106 15.78 -7.38 -0.21
C THR A 106 15.48 -8.87 -0.23
N LYS A 107 14.45 -9.37 0.44
CA LYS A 107 14.07 -10.78 0.37
C LYS A 107 12.84 -11.01 -0.51
N ASP A 108 12.06 -9.97 -0.74
CA ASP A 108 10.85 -10.01 -1.57
C ASP A 108 11.19 -9.70 -3.03
N PHE A 109 11.90 -10.65 -3.65
CA PHE A 109 12.26 -10.61 -5.06
C PHE A 109 11.37 -11.52 -5.86
N HIS A 110 10.51 -10.91 -6.67
CA HIS A 110 9.72 -11.60 -7.67
C HIS A 110 10.10 -11.08 -9.04
N GLU A 111 10.43 -11.99 -9.97
CA GLU A 111 10.60 -11.62 -11.38
C GLU A 111 9.23 -11.17 -11.88
N ALA A 112 9.08 -9.88 -12.16
CA ALA A 112 7.81 -9.27 -12.51
C ALA A 112 7.88 -8.77 -13.94
N GLU A 113 6.82 -9.02 -14.71
CA GLU A 113 6.71 -8.47 -16.05
C GLU A 113 6.41 -6.97 -15.91
N ILE A 114 7.14 -6.11 -16.63
CA ILE A 114 6.90 -4.67 -16.64
C ILE A 114 6.52 -4.24 -18.05
N THR A 115 5.35 -3.62 -18.18
CA THR A 115 4.92 -2.94 -19.40
C THR A 115 5.02 -1.43 -19.20
N ALA A 116 5.53 -0.71 -20.20
CA ALA A 116 5.66 0.73 -20.19
C ALA A 116 4.96 1.35 -21.40
N SER A 117 4.20 2.42 -21.18
CA SER A 117 3.59 3.24 -22.23
C SER A 117 3.78 4.71 -21.95
N VAL A 118 3.96 5.51 -23.00
CA VAL A 118 4.18 6.96 -22.90
C VAL A 118 2.96 7.70 -23.46
N ALA A 119 2.53 8.75 -22.77
CA ALA A 119 1.43 9.62 -23.20
C ALA A 119 1.83 11.09 -23.08
N GLN A 120 1.48 11.91 -24.07
CA GLN A 120 1.61 13.36 -24.00
C GLN A 120 0.24 13.98 -23.68
N GLN A 121 0.19 14.86 -22.68
CA GLN A 121 -1.01 15.60 -22.30
C GLN A 121 -0.63 17.00 -21.81
N ASP A 122 -1.33 18.03 -22.31
CA ASP A 122 -1.12 19.44 -21.93
C ASP A 122 0.35 19.87 -21.98
N ASP A 123 1.05 19.47 -23.05
CA ASP A 123 2.49 19.69 -23.28
C ASP A 123 3.43 19.02 -22.26
N HIS A 124 2.93 18.02 -21.54
CA HIS A 124 3.69 17.21 -20.59
C HIS A 124 3.73 15.75 -21.02
N TRP A 125 4.89 15.12 -20.82
CA TRP A 125 5.07 13.69 -21.04
C TRP A 125 4.82 12.90 -19.76
N TYR A 126 4.10 11.80 -19.90
CA TYR A 126 3.79 10.86 -18.83
C TYR A 126 4.25 9.47 -19.23
N LEU A 127 4.87 8.76 -18.28
CA LEU A 127 5.22 7.36 -18.38
C LEU A 127 4.27 6.57 -17.48
N ASP A 128 3.49 5.70 -18.09
CA ASP A 128 2.64 4.72 -17.43
C ASP A 128 3.38 3.38 -17.36
N LEU A 129 3.58 2.88 -16.16
CA LEU A 129 4.20 1.60 -15.89
C LEU A 129 3.21 0.66 -15.25
N ARG A 130 3.17 -0.58 -15.72
CA ARG A 130 2.35 -1.66 -15.17
C ARG A 130 3.22 -2.85 -14.87
N SER A 131 2.88 -3.58 -13.82
CA SER A 131 3.52 -4.84 -13.52
C SER A 131 2.55 -5.83 -12.90
N ASP A 132 2.56 -7.07 -13.37
CA ASP A 132 1.62 -8.13 -13.01
C ASP A 132 1.60 -8.47 -11.51
N ARG A 133 2.68 -8.16 -10.79
CA ARG A 133 2.85 -8.32 -9.34
C ARG A 133 3.59 -7.14 -8.73
N LEU A 134 3.64 -7.05 -7.41
CA LEU A 134 4.44 -6.02 -6.75
C LEU A 134 5.93 -6.23 -7.05
N ASN A 135 6.55 -5.23 -7.70
CA ASN A 135 7.99 -5.21 -7.96
C ASN A 135 8.68 -4.11 -7.15
N ASN A 136 9.51 -4.51 -6.18
CA ASN A 136 10.21 -3.61 -5.26
C ASN A 136 11.52 -3.00 -5.83
N ARG A 137 11.88 -3.27 -7.10
CA ARG A 137 13.08 -2.72 -7.77
C ARG A 137 12.84 -1.41 -8.51
N TYR A 138 11.59 -0.99 -8.73
CA TYR A 138 11.36 0.20 -9.54
C TYR A 138 11.70 1.49 -8.78
N ARG A 139 12.81 2.13 -9.19
CA ARG A 139 13.23 3.45 -8.71
C ARG A 139 12.94 4.48 -9.81
N SER A 140 11.80 5.16 -9.75
CA SER A 140 11.55 6.33 -10.59
C SER A 140 12.48 7.48 -10.20
N ILE A 141 13.21 8.03 -11.15
CA ILE A 141 13.97 9.30 -11.01
C ILE A 141 13.01 10.51 -11.12
N LEU A 142 11.78 10.27 -11.56
CA LEU A 142 10.77 11.27 -11.89
C LEU A 142 9.67 11.34 -10.80
N LYS A 143 9.08 12.52 -10.58
CA LYS A 143 8.05 12.73 -9.55
C LYS A 143 6.73 12.01 -9.94
N PRO A 144 6.17 11.13 -9.10
CA PRO A 144 4.88 10.51 -9.36
C PRO A 144 3.76 11.57 -9.33
N ILE A 145 2.89 11.55 -10.34
CA ILE A 145 1.68 12.38 -10.39
C ILE A 145 0.49 11.42 -10.39
N GLY A 146 -0.25 11.39 -9.29
CA GLY A 146 -1.25 10.36 -9.04
C GLY A 146 -2.49 10.46 -9.92
N ARG A 147 -2.87 9.31 -10.53
CA ARG A 147 -4.25 8.79 -10.62
C ARG A 147 -4.29 7.36 -11.22
N ARG A 148 -4.87 6.41 -10.45
CA ARG A 148 -5.65 5.16 -10.78
C ARG A 148 -5.06 4.10 -11.76
N MET A 149 -5.37 2.78 -11.73
CA MET A 149 -6.37 1.93 -11.04
C MET A 149 -5.93 0.43 -11.05
N ILE A 150 -6.39 -0.32 -10.02
CA ILE A 150 -6.72 -1.77 -9.88
C ILE A 150 -5.80 -2.83 -10.52
N GLY A 151 -5.18 -3.65 -9.65
CA GLY A 151 -4.62 -4.99 -9.96
C GLY A 151 -3.48 -4.94 -10.98
N SER A 152 -2.28 -5.39 -10.61
CA SER A 152 -1.00 -4.97 -11.23
C SER A 152 -0.59 -3.57 -10.74
N THR A 153 0.66 -3.40 -10.30
CA THR A 153 1.16 -2.13 -9.76
C THR A 153 1.27 -1.12 -10.90
N CYS A 154 0.22 -0.34 -11.15
CA CYS A 154 0.19 0.71 -12.18
C CYS A 154 0.63 2.05 -11.59
N ARG A 155 1.75 2.63 -12.07
CA ARG A 155 2.23 3.97 -11.67
C ARG A 155 2.41 4.88 -12.87
N ARG A 156 1.81 6.07 -12.81
CA ARG A 156 2.03 7.17 -13.73
C ARG A 156 3.09 8.13 -13.19
N VAL A 157 4.03 8.50 -14.03
CA VAL A 157 5.16 9.35 -13.66
C VAL A 157 5.34 10.45 -14.70
N ARG A 158 5.53 11.72 -14.30
CA ARG A 158 5.76 12.81 -15.26
C ARG A 158 7.22 12.85 -15.66
N CYS A 159 7.51 12.79 -16.95
CA CYS A 159 8.85 12.99 -17.48
C CYS A 159 9.20 14.48 -17.42
N GLY A 160 10.33 14.80 -16.79
CA GLY A 160 10.88 16.16 -16.76
C GLY A 160 11.56 16.49 -18.09
N GLY A 161 11.40 17.75 -18.53
CA GLY A 161 12.30 18.42 -19.46
C GLY A 161 13.32 19.24 -18.68
#